data_AF-A0ABC9TIV3-F1
#
_entry.id   AF-A0ABC9TIV3-F1
#
_cell.length_a   1.000
_cell.length_b   1.000
_cell.length_c   1.000
_cell.angle_alpha   90.00
_cell.angle_beta   90.00
_cell.angle_gamma   90.00
#
_symmetry.space_group_name_H-M   'P 1'
#
loop_
_entity.id
_entity.type
_entity.pdbx_description
1 polymer ?
#
loop_
_entity_poly.entity_id
_entity_poly.type
_entity_poly.pdbx_seq_one_letter_code
_entity_poly.pdbx_strand_id
1 'polypeptide(L)' 'MIEVNGLSDSIFEAMMINAQNKIVQDIMNAASTGKTSVVVKEKGATAPFLMQLEEEGVFHLDDEDGKIKLFWEW' A
#
# COMPACT_ATOMS: atom_id res chain seq x y z
N MET A 1 38.50 -2.68 -0.30
CA MET A 1 37.21 -2.95 0.34
C MET A 1 36.17 -2.20 -0.49
N ILE A 2 35.38 -2.92 -1.29
CA ILE A 2 34.30 -2.31 -2.08
C ILE A 2 33.06 -2.41 -1.19
N GLU A 3 32.62 -1.29 -0.63
CA GLU A 3 31.36 -1.22 0.10
C GLU A 3 30.20 -1.37 -0.91
N VAL A 4 29.65 -2.57 -0.99
CA VAL A 4 28.44 -2.87 -1.78
C VAL A 4 27.22 -2.43 -0.97
N ASN A 5 27.03 -1.11 -0.83
CA ASN A 5 25.84 -0.51 -0.21
C ASN A 5 24.73 -0.18 -1.24
N GLY A 6 24.71 -0.83 -2.42
CA GLY A 6 23.84 -0.41 -3.55
C GLY A 6 22.80 -1.40 -4.05
N LEU A 7 23.02 -2.71 -3.93
CA LEU A 7 22.12 -3.72 -4.53
C LEU A 7 20.96 -4.08 -3.60
N SER A 8 21.20 -4.11 -2.28
CA SER A 8 20.16 -4.44 -1.30
C SER A 8 19.09 -3.35 -1.22
N ASP A 9 19.51 -2.09 -1.24
CA ASP A 9 18.61 -0.94 -1.12
C ASP A 9 17.72 -0.79 -2.38
N SER A 10 18.29 -0.99 -3.57
CA SER A 10 17.53 -0.98 -4.82
C SER A 10 16.51 -2.13 -4.92
N ILE A 11 16.85 -3.32 -4.42
CA ILE A 11 15.91 -4.44 -4.34
C ILE A 11 14.80 -4.13 -3.32
N PHE A 12 15.15 -3.55 -2.18
CA PHE A 12 14.19 -3.16 -1.15
C PHE A 12 13.18 -2.13 -1.67
N GLU A 13 13.65 -1.06 -2.32
CA GLU A 13 12.81 -0.04 -2.95
C GLU A 13 11.89 -0.65 -4.01
N ALA A 14 12.42 -1.52 -4.88
CA ALA A 14 11.61 -2.19 -5.90
C ALA A 14 10.52 -3.07 -5.28
N MET A 15 10.81 -3.77 -4.19
CA MET A 15 9.81 -4.54 -3.45
C MET A 15 8.75 -3.66 -2.80
N MET A 16 9.14 -2.50 -2.27
CA MET A 16 8.22 -1.53 -1.66
C MET A 16 7.25 -0.96 -2.70
N ILE A 17 7.76 -0.52 -3.84
CA ILE A 17 6.95 -0.01 -4.96
C ILE A 17 5.98 -1.09 -5.46
N ASN A 18 6.44 -2.33 -5.60
CA ASN A 18 5.58 -3.43 -6.00
C ASN A 18 4.45 -3.67 -4.98
N ALA A 19 4.76 -3.63 -3.67
CA ALA A 19 3.75 -3.78 -2.63
C ALA A 19 2.70 -2.65 -2.67
N GLN A 20 3.11 -1.40 -2.91
CA GLN A 20 2.21 -0.25 -3.06
C GLN A 20 1.34 -0.36 -4.31
N ASN A 21 1.93 -0.71 -5.46
CA ASN A 21 1.18 -0.93 -6.70
C ASN A 21 0.11 -2.02 -6.54
N LYS A 22 0.42 -3.07 -5.79
CA LYS A 22 -0.54 -4.12 -5.47
C LYS A 22 -1.72 -3.58 -4.65
N ILE A 23 -1.46 -2.72 -3.66
CA ILE A 23 -2.53 -2.08 -2.87
C ILE A 23 -3.44 -1.25 -3.79
N VAL A 24 -2.87 -0.43 -4.68
CA VAL A 24 -3.64 0.37 -5.65
C VAL A 24 -4.50 -0.53 -6.55
N GLN A 25 -3.95 -1.63 -7.06
CA GLN A 25 -4.72 -2.60 -7.85
C GLN A 25 -5.87 -3.22 -7.05
N ASP A 26 -5.64 -3.58 -5.79
CA ASP A 26 -6.65 -4.17 -4.92
C ASP A 26 -7.79 -3.15 -4.64
N ILE A 27 -7.48 -1.86 -4.48
CA ILE A 27 -8.47 -0.76 -4.40
C ILE A 27 -9.28 -0.65 -5.70
N MET A 28 -8.60 -0.51 -6.85
CA MET A 28 -9.25 -0.32 -8.15
C MET A 28 -10.18 -1.49 -8.51
N ASN A 29 -9.73 -2.72 -8.23
CA ASN A 29 -10.53 -3.92 -8.42
C ASN A 29 -11.77 -3.91 -7.51
N ALA A 30 -11.61 -3.58 -6.22
CA ALA A 30 -12.74 -3.48 -5.29
C ALA A 30 -13.75 -2.42 -5.75
N ALA A 31 -13.28 -1.22 -6.11
CA ALA A 31 -14.10 -0.13 -6.62
C ALA A 31 -14.86 -0.54 -7.90
N SER A 32 -14.19 -1.21 -8.83
CA SER A 32 -14.83 -1.70 -10.08
C SER A 32 -15.96 -2.70 -9.85
N THR A 33 -15.95 -3.38 -8.70
CA THR A 33 -17.01 -4.31 -8.28
C THR A 33 -18.08 -3.67 -7.38
N GLY A 34 -18.07 -2.34 -7.24
CA GLY A 34 -19.02 -1.59 -6.42
C GLY A 34 -18.74 -1.66 -4.91
N LYS A 35 -17.55 -2.11 -4.50
CA LYS A 35 -17.14 -2.07 -3.09
C LYS A 35 -16.54 -0.71 -2.75
N THR A 36 -16.66 -0.35 -1.48
CA THR A 36 -16.13 0.89 -0.88
C THR A 36 -15.02 0.63 0.14
N SER A 37 -14.56 -0.62 0.24
CA SER A 37 -13.41 -0.98 1.09
C SER A 37 -12.70 -2.24 0.63
N VAL A 38 -11.44 -2.36 1.00
CA VAL A 38 -10.57 -3.53 0.79
C VAL A 38 -9.63 -3.71 1.98
N VAL A 39 -9.31 -4.95 2.32
CA VAL A 39 -8.30 -5.26 3.36
C VAL A 39 -7.03 -5.71 2.66
N VAL A 40 -5.91 -5.06 2.97
CA VAL A 40 -4.58 -5.31 2.39
C VAL A 40 -3.57 -5.65 3.48
N LYS A 41 -2.41 -6.18 3.07
CA LYS A 41 -1.29 -6.42 4.00
C LYS A 41 -0.53 -5.12 4.26
N GLU A 42 -0.08 -4.93 5.50
CA GLU A 42 0.62 -3.72 5.97
C GLU A 42 1.96 -3.44 5.24
N LYS A 43 2.64 -4.47 4.72
CA LYS A 43 4.02 -4.37 4.20
C LYS A 43 4.25 -3.27 3.13
N GLY A 44 3.22 -2.87 2.39
CA GLY A 44 3.28 -1.77 1.41
C GLY A 44 2.64 -0.46 1.87
N ALA A 45 1.94 -0.46 3.01
CA ALA A 45 1.15 0.64 3.51
C ALA A 45 2.00 1.54 4.43
N THR A 46 3.05 2.14 3.87
CA THR A 46 3.90 3.08 4.61
C THR A 46 3.13 4.36 4.92
N ALA A 47 3.47 5.06 6.02
CA ALA A 47 2.80 6.31 6.39
C ALA A 47 2.78 7.36 5.26
N PRO A 48 3.87 7.60 4.48
CA PRO A 48 3.81 8.53 3.35
C PRO A 48 2.85 8.08 2.24
N PHE A 49 2.73 6.76 2.00
CA PHE A 49 1.82 6.22 1.01
C PHE A 49 0.37 6.30 1.47
N LEU A 50 0.10 6.01 2.75
CA LEU A 50 -1.23 6.18 3.35
C LEU A 50 -1.69 7.65 3.30
N MET A 51 -0.79 8.60 3.55
CA MET A 51 -1.09 10.02 3.43
C MET A 51 -1.48 10.40 1.99
N GLN A 52 -0.78 9.88 0.99
CA GLN A 52 -1.13 10.09 -0.43
C GLN A 52 -2.50 9.47 -0.77
N LEU A 53 -2.82 8.28 -0.23
CA LEU A 53 -4.14 7.68 -0.42
C LEU A 53 -5.24 8.53 0.21
N GLU A 54 -5.01 9.12 1.38
CA GLU A 54 -5.97 10.01 2.03
C GLU A 54 -6.23 11.29 1.22
N GLU A 55 -5.20 11.85 0.58
CA GLU A 55 -5.35 12.98 -0.36
C GLU A 55 -6.26 12.62 -1.55
N GLU A 56 -6.26 11.36 -1.98
CA GLU A 56 -7.14 10.82 -3.03
C GLU A 56 -8.51 10.35 -2.50
N GLY A 57 -8.82 10.58 -1.21
CA GLY A 57 -10.10 10.22 -0.58
C GLY A 57 -10.20 8.76 -0.14
N VAL A 58 -9.07 8.05 -0.05
CA VAL A 58 -8.98 6.69 0.49
C VAL A 58 -8.39 6.72 1.90
N PHE A 59 -9.22 6.42 2.89
CA PHE A 59 -8.84 6.42 4.30
C PHE A 59 -8.45 5.01 4.77
N HIS A 60 -7.76 4.94 5.91
CA HIS A 60 -7.30 3.68 6.48
C HIS A 60 -7.72 3.50 7.94
N LEU A 61 -7.91 2.24 8.33
CA LEU A 61 -8.01 1.78 9.71
C LEU A 61 -7.05 0.62 9.88
N ASP A 62 -6.25 0.67 10.95
CA ASP A 62 -5.43 -0.45 11.35
C ASP A 62 -6.32 -1.61 11.79
N ASP A 63 -6.03 -2.80 11.28
CA ASP A 63 -6.70 -4.05 11.64
C ASP A 63 -5.74 -4.91 12.47
N GLU A 64 -6.28 -5.88 13.19
CA GLU A 64 -5.46 -6.86 13.89
C GLU A 64 -4.75 -7.78 12.85
N ASP A 65 -3.61 -8.36 13.25
CA ASP A 65 -2.81 -9.29 12.43
C ASP A 65 -2.05 -8.70 11.22
N GLY A 66 -1.56 -7.45 11.30
CA GLY A 66 -0.66 -6.88 10.27
C GLY A 66 -1.36 -6.60 8.94
N LYS A 67 -2.64 -6.26 9.02
CA LYS A 67 -3.50 -5.88 7.90
C LYS A 67 -4.00 -4.46 8.12
N ILE A 68 -4.35 -3.82 7.01
CA ILE A 68 -4.95 -2.50 7.01
C ILE A 68 -6.22 -2.56 6.18
N LYS A 69 -7.29 -2.00 6.73
CA LYS A 69 -8.52 -1.79 5.99
C LYS A 69 -8.48 -0.41 5.34
N LEU A 70 -8.57 -0.39 4.02
CA LEU A 70 -8.70 0.83 3.21
C LEU A 70 -10.16 1.00 2.82
N PHE A 71 -10.68 2.23 2.88
CA PHE A 71 -12.08 2.54 2.57
C PHE A 71 -12.24 3.94 1.98
N TRP A 72 -13.29 4.12 1.19
CA TRP A 72 -13.60 5.37 0.48
C TRP A 72 -15.11 5.56 0.34
N GLU A 73 -15.53 6.79 0.10
CA GLU A 73 -16.94 7.11 -0.20
C GLU A 73 -17.22 6.96 -1.71
N TRP A 74 -18.49 6.73 -2.06
CA TRP A 74 -18.92 6.51 -3.45
C TRP A 74 -19.27 7.82 -4.15
#